data_AF-A0A8D9DXK0-F1
#
_entry.id   AF-A0A8D9DXK0-F1
#
_cell.length_a   1.000
_cell.length_b   1.000
_cell.length_c   1.000
_cell.angle_alpha   90.00
_cell.angle_beta   90.00
_cell.angle_gamma   90.00
#
_symmetry.space_group_name_H-M   'P 1'
#
loop_
_entity.id
_entity.type
_entity.pdbx_description
1 polymer ?
#
loop_
_entity_poly.entity_id
_entity_poly.type
_entity_poly.pdbx_seq_one_letter_code
_entity_poly.pdbx_strand_id
1 'polypeptide(L)'
;MNKVLCSRSLSLALRLRLARCYIFSILLYGAESWTLTSTLLKKIEAFEMWVYRRMLRVSWVDKVTNIEILNRFRKTVEIVNTIKTRKLQYLGHISRHPERYSILHTVLKGKPEVRRGRGRKRASWMQNLREWYQESN
;
A
#
# COMPACT_ATOMS: atom_id res chain seq x y z
N MET A 1 8.21 16.57 -14.39
CA MET A 1 8.71 15.65 -13.34
C MET A 1 9.89 14.76 -13.75
N ASN A 2 9.92 14.16 -14.96
CA ASN A 2 11.00 13.25 -15.38
C ASN A 2 12.41 13.85 -15.22
N LYS A 3 12.60 15.14 -15.53
CA LYS A 3 13.89 15.82 -15.38
C LYS A 3 14.39 15.84 -13.92
N VAL A 4 13.49 15.91 -12.93
CA VAL A 4 13.84 16.02 -11.51
C VAL A 4 14.10 14.64 -10.89
N LEU A 5 13.19 13.68 -11.12
CA LEU A 5 13.30 12.34 -10.53
C LEU A 5 14.44 11.50 -11.14
N CYS A 6 14.85 11.82 -12.37
CA CYS A 6 15.95 11.15 -13.05
C CYS A 6 17.22 12.01 -13.13
N SER A 7 17.29 13.18 -12.48
CA SER A 7 18.47 14.05 -12.56
C SER A 7 19.70 13.40 -11.90
N ARG A 8 20.87 13.56 -12.52
CA ARG A 8 22.17 13.19 -11.92
C ARG A 8 22.66 14.23 -10.91
N SER A 9 22.21 15.49 -11.02
CA SER A 9 22.63 16.57 -10.13
C SER A 9 22.03 16.46 -8.72
N LEU A 10 20.98 15.66 -8.54
CA LEU A 10 20.28 15.50 -7.27
C LEU A 10 20.64 14.18 -6.61
N SER A 11 20.91 14.22 -5.31
CA SER A 11 21.14 13.02 -4.51
C SER A 11 19.95 12.07 -4.60
N LEU A 12 20.22 10.76 -4.51
CA LEU A 12 19.16 9.74 -4.55
C LEU A 12 18.13 9.95 -3.42
N ALA A 13 18.61 10.33 -2.24
CA ALA A 13 17.78 10.63 -1.08
C ALA A 13 16.81 11.81 -1.35
N LEU A 14 17.28 12.89 -1.99
CA LEU A 14 16.43 14.02 -2.32
C LEU A 14 15.37 13.65 -3.36
N ARG A 15 15.75 12.90 -4.39
CA ARG A 15 14.81 12.40 -5.42
C ARG A 15 13.74 11.49 -4.81
N LEU A 16 14.12 10.64 -3.86
CA LEU A 16 13.18 9.81 -3.12
C LEU A 16 12.23 10.65 -2.25
N ARG A 17 12.74 11.66 -1.53
CA ARG A 17 11.90 12.59 -0.76
C ARG A 17 10.87 13.30 -1.64
N LEU A 18 11.26 13.74 -2.84
CA LEU A 18 10.36 14.36 -3.79
C LEU A 18 9.27 13.39 -4.28
N ALA A 19 9.63 12.14 -4.60
CA ALA A 19 8.63 11.14 -4.97
C ALA A 19 7.67 10.82 -3.82
N ARG A 20 8.15 10.75 -2.58
CA ARG A 20 7.27 10.60 -1.40
C ARG A 20 6.28 11.76 -1.29
N CYS A 21 6.77 12.98 -1.45
CA CYS A 21 5.98 14.21 -1.30
C CYS A 21 4.92 14.38 -2.40
N TYR A 22 5.24 14.05 -3.65
CA TYR A 22 4.36 14.34 -4.78
C TYR A 22 3.69 13.12 -5.41
N ILE A 23 4.36 11.97 -5.45
CA ILE A 23 3.82 10.77 -6.13
C ILE A 23 3.13 9.88 -5.10
N PHE A 24 3.83 9.54 -4.02
CA PHE A 24 3.27 8.61 -3.03
C PHE A 24 2.15 9.27 -2.24
N SER A 25 2.20 10.58 -1.99
CA SER A 25 1.11 11.33 -1.36
C SER A 25 -0.21 11.19 -2.13
N ILE A 26 -0.17 11.37 -3.46
CA ILE A 26 -1.33 11.23 -4.34
C ILE A 26 -1.82 9.79 -4.34
N LEU A 27 -0.91 8.81 -4.49
CA LEU A 27 -1.28 7.40 -4.49
C LEU A 27 -1.91 6.96 -3.16
N LEU A 28 -1.38 7.44 -2.05
CA LEU A 28 -1.80 7.03 -0.70
C LEU A 28 -3.01 7.82 -0.21
N TYR A 29 -3.55 8.75 -0.99
CA TYR A 29 -4.73 9.50 -0.62
C TYR A 29 -5.95 8.57 -0.54
N GLY A 30 -6.54 8.47 0.66
CA GLY A 30 -7.70 7.61 0.92
C GLY A 30 -7.40 6.11 0.86
N ALA A 31 -6.13 5.70 0.80
CA ALA A 31 -5.75 4.29 0.65
C ALA A 31 -6.17 3.43 1.86
N GLU A 32 -6.38 4.02 3.04
CA GLU A 32 -6.96 3.31 4.20
C GLU A 32 -8.36 2.74 3.93
N SER A 33 -9.13 3.33 3.01
CA SER A 33 -10.49 2.88 2.69
C SER A 33 -10.53 1.72 1.70
N TRP A 34 -9.40 1.42 1.04
CA TRP A 34 -9.37 0.47 -0.06
C TRP A 34 -9.53 -0.97 0.40
N THR A 35 -10.23 -1.76 -0.41
CA THR A 35 -10.22 -3.22 -0.33
C THR A 35 -9.13 -3.73 -1.26
N LEU A 36 -8.04 -4.25 -0.70
CA LEU A 36 -6.87 -4.67 -1.46
C LEU A 36 -7.02 -6.13 -1.86
N THR A 37 -7.12 -6.38 -3.16
CA THR A 37 -6.97 -7.72 -3.72
C THR A 37 -5.49 -8.06 -3.89
N SER A 38 -5.16 -9.34 -3.95
CA SER A 38 -3.78 -9.78 -4.24
C SER A 38 -3.26 -9.24 -5.59
N THR A 39 -4.15 -9.03 -6.57
CA THR A 39 -3.81 -8.43 -7.86
C THR A 39 -3.48 -6.94 -7.74
N LEU A 40 -4.23 -6.20 -6.93
CA LEU A 40 -3.95 -4.78 -6.68
C LEU A 40 -2.65 -4.60 -5.88
N LEU A 41 -2.40 -5.44 -4.87
CA LEU A 41 -1.14 -5.44 -4.12
C LEU A 41 0.07 -5.62 -5.06
N LYS A 42 0.03 -6.63 -5.93
CA LYS A 42 1.09 -6.85 -6.93
C LYS A 42 1.29 -5.65 -7.86
N LYS A 43 0.22 -4.97 -8.27
CA LYS A 43 0.29 -3.75 -9.08
C LYS A 43 0.95 -2.58 -8.32
N ILE A 44 0.64 -2.42 -7.03
CA ILE A 44 1.25 -1.37 -6.19
C ILE A 44 2.74 -1.65 -5.99
N GLU A 45 3.13 -2.90 -5.73
CA GLU A 45 4.53 -3.29 -5.62
C GLU A 45 5.28 -3.08 -6.94
N ALA A 46 4.69 -3.47 -8.06
CA ALA A 46 5.26 -3.23 -9.39
C ALA A 46 5.41 -1.73 -9.68
N PHE A 47 4.43 -0.90 -9.29
CA PHE A 47 4.51 0.54 -9.41
C PHE A 47 5.66 1.13 -8.58
N GLU A 48 5.80 0.71 -7.31
CA GLU A 48 6.89 1.15 -6.46
C GLU A 48 8.26 0.80 -7.08
N MET A 49 8.40 -0.44 -7.56
CA MET A 49 9.61 -0.90 -8.23
C MET A 49 9.89 -0.14 -9.53
N TRP A 50 8.86 0.23 -10.28
CA TRP A 50 9.00 1.05 -11.48
C TRP A 50 9.53 2.45 -11.16
N VAL A 51 9.02 3.10 -10.11
CA VAL A 51 9.52 4.40 -9.63
C VAL A 51 11.01 4.31 -9.23
N TYR A 52 11.40 3.29 -8.48
CA TYR A 52 12.79 3.10 -8.05
C TYR A 52 13.74 2.81 -9.21
N ARG A 53 13.36 1.94 -10.14
CA ARG A 53 14.17 1.68 -11.35
C ARG A 53 14.35 2.94 -12.17
N ARG A 54 13.31 3.77 -12.30
CA ARG A 54 13.36 5.02 -13.04
C ARG A 54 14.31 6.04 -12.40
N MET A 55 14.35 6.11 -11.06
CA MET A 55 15.32 6.94 -10.34
C MET A 55 16.75 6.42 -10.47
N LEU A 56 16.95 5.11 -10.35
CA LEU A 56 18.28 4.49 -10.49
C LEU A 56 18.74 4.39 -11.95
N ARG A 57 17.87 4.68 -12.92
CA ARG A 57 18.11 4.54 -14.36
C ARG A 57 18.51 3.12 -14.77
N VAL A 58 17.98 2.13 -14.07
CA VAL A 58 18.19 0.71 -14.39
C VAL A 58 17.33 0.35 -15.60
N SER A 59 17.98 -0.18 -16.62
CA SER A 59 17.33 -0.71 -17.81
C SER A 59 16.77 -2.11 -17.53
N TRP A 60 15.78 -2.52 -18.31
CA TRP A 60 15.31 -3.91 -18.26
C TRP A 60 16.39 -4.91 -18.74
N VAL A 61 17.30 -4.47 -19.61
CA VAL A 61 18.44 -5.27 -20.11
C VAL A 61 19.40 -5.67 -18.99
N ASP A 62 19.50 -4.85 -17.94
CA ASP A 62 20.40 -5.09 -16.81
C ASP A 62 19.96 -6.30 -15.95
N LYS A 63 18.73 -6.82 -16.16
CA LYS A 63 18.15 -7.99 -15.45
C LYS A 63 18.25 -7.92 -13.92
N VAL A 64 18.25 -6.71 -13.36
CA VAL A 64 18.38 -6.48 -11.92
C VAL A 64 17.11 -6.89 -11.19
N THR A 65 17.25 -7.73 -10.17
CA THR A 65 16.15 -8.25 -9.34
C THR A 65 15.51 -7.14 -8.49
N ASN A 66 14.25 -7.32 -8.08
CA ASN A 66 13.57 -6.37 -7.18
C ASN A 66 14.29 -6.24 -5.83
N ILE A 67 14.84 -7.35 -5.32
CA ILE A 67 15.59 -7.39 -4.06
C ILE A 67 16.83 -6.49 -4.16
N GLU A 68 17.57 -6.59 -5.26
CA GLU A 68 18.76 -5.76 -5.47
C GLU A 68 18.41 -4.26 -5.58
N ILE A 69 17.29 -3.91 -6.23
CA ILE A 69 16.81 -2.52 -6.26
C ILE A 69 16.53 -2.02 -4.85
N LEU A 70 15.83 -2.81 -4.02
CA LEU A 70 15.52 -2.47 -2.64
C LEU A 70 16.79 -2.32 -1.78
N ASN A 71 17.78 -3.20 -1.96
CA ASN A 71 19.08 -3.15 -1.28
C ASN A 71 19.84 -1.86 -1.59
N ARG A 72 19.81 -1.37 -2.85
CA ARG A 72 20.41 -0.08 -3.22
C ARG A 72 19.80 1.11 -2.50
N PHE A 73 18.51 1.03 -2.16
CA PHE A 73 17.83 2.01 -1.33
C PHE A 73 17.93 1.71 0.19
N ARG A 74 18.54 0.58 0.57
CA ARG A 74 18.66 0.09 1.95
C ARG A 74 17.32 0.05 2.69
N LYS A 75 16.27 -0.44 2.02
CA LYS A 75 14.91 -0.46 2.57
C LYS A 75 14.07 -1.61 2.02
N THR A 76 12.93 -1.85 2.67
CA THR A 76 11.89 -2.77 2.20
C THR A 76 10.80 -2.02 1.41
N VAL A 77 9.81 -2.77 0.91
CA VAL A 77 8.63 -2.21 0.23
C VAL A 77 7.93 -1.19 1.16
N GLU A 78 7.79 0.04 0.70
CA GLU A 78 7.35 1.17 1.50
C GLU A 78 5.84 1.40 1.38
N ILE A 79 5.30 1.35 0.17
CA ILE A 79 3.94 1.79 -0.11
C ILE A 79 2.93 0.82 0.52
N VAL A 80 3.10 -0.48 0.27
CA VAL A 80 2.19 -1.51 0.82
C VAL A 80 2.21 -1.49 2.35
N ASN A 81 3.39 -1.40 2.97
CA ASN A 81 3.52 -1.33 4.42
C ASN A 81 2.87 -0.06 5.00
N THR A 82 2.97 1.06 4.30
CA THR A 82 2.28 2.30 4.68
C THR A 82 0.77 2.13 4.62
N ILE A 83 0.23 1.50 3.57
CA ILE A 83 -1.21 1.25 3.45
C ILE A 83 -1.69 0.32 4.58
N LYS A 84 -0.98 -0.78 4.85
CA LYS A 84 -1.29 -1.72 5.94
C LYS A 84 -1.37 -0.98 7.29
N THR A 85 -0.36 -0.16 7.58
CA THR A 85 -0.29 0.63 8.81
C THR A 85 -1.43 1.63 8.92
N ARG A 86 -1.69 2.43 7.88
CA ARG A 86 -2.79 3.41 7.87
C ARG A 86 -4.15 2.76 8.02
N LYS A 87 -4.36 1.61 7.36
CA LYS A 87 -5.60 0.85 7.44
C LYS A 87 -5.84 0.30 8.86
N LEU A 88 -4.80 -0.17 9.54
CA LEU A 88 -4.86 -0.57 10.94
C LEU A 88 -5.13 0.62 11.88
N GLN A 89 -4.45 1.75 11.67
CA GLN A 89 -4.69 2.98 12.43
C GLN A 89 -6.13 3.48 12.25
N TYR A 90 -6.67 3.40 11.04
CA TYR A 90 -8.04 3.77 10.73
C TYR A 90 -9.05 2.85 11.42
N LEU A 91 -8.81 1.53 11.45
CA LEU A 91 -9.60 0.59 12.26
C LEU A 91 -9.60 0.99 13.75
N GLY A 92 -8.42 1.30 14.29
CA GLY A 92 -8.25 1.73 15.66
C GLY A 92 -8.95 3.07 15.95
N HIS A 93 -9.00 3.96 14.97
CA HIS A 93 -9.71 5.24 15.09
C HIS A 93 -11.24 5.04 15.14
N ILE A 94 -11.79 4.22 14.24
CA ILE A 94 -13.22 3.88 14.24
C ILE A 94 -13.62 3.18 15.55
N SER A 95 -12.77 2.27 16.03
CA SER A 95 -13.03 1.52 17.27
C SER A 95 -13.03 2.40 18.52
N ARG A 96 -12.23 3.47 18.54
CA ARG A 96 -12.16 4.40 19.70
C ARG A 96 -13.28 5.43 19.75
N HIS A 97 -13.94 5.70 18.63
CA HIS A 97 -15.00 6.72 18.53
C HIS A 97 -16.29 6.14 17.90
N PRO A 98 -16.93 5.16 18.56
CA PRO A 98 -18.11 4.47 18.03
C PRO A 98 -19.31 5.41 17.83
N GLU A 99 -19.46 6.45 18.66
CA GLU A 99 -20.51 7.47 18.54
C GLU A 99 -20.35 8.31 17.26
N ARG A 100 -19.12 8.73 16.95
CA ARG A 100 -18.82 9.54 15.77
C ARG A 100 -18.89 8.73 14.48
N TYR A 101 -18.49 7.46 14.53
CA TYR A 101 -18.43 6.56 13.38
C TYR A 101 -19.46 5.43 13.49
N SER A 102 -20.65 5.73 14.01
CA SER A 102 -21.69 4.73 14.32
C SER A 102 -22.02 3.81 13.14
N ILE A 103 -22.16 4.37 11.94
CA ILE A 103 -22.45 3.60 10.72
C ILE A 103 -21.29 2.65 10.38
N LEU A 104 -20.05 3.15 10.34
CA LEU A 104 -18.88 2.34 10.01
C LEU A 104 -18.63 1.27 11.07
N HIS A 105 -18.79 1.62 12.34
CA HIS A 105 -18.69 0.70 13.45
C HIS A 105 -19.74 -0.42 13.36
N THR A 106 -20.97 -0.08 12.97
CA THR A 106 -22.05 -1.05 12.71
C THR A 106 -21.72 -1.95 11.52
N VAL A 107 -21.19 -1.41 10.42
CA VAL A 107 -20.77 -2.20 9.25
C VAL A 107 -19.60 -3.13 9.59
N LEU A 108 -18.65 -2.68 10.42
CA LEU A 108 -17.49 -3.47 10.82
C LEU A 108 -17.85 -4.62 11.77
N LYS A 109 -18.77 -4.37 12.73
CA LYS A 109 -19.23 -5.37 13.70
C LYS A 109 -20.36 -6.24 13.18
N GLY A 110 -21.15 -5.70 12.26
CA GLY A 110 -22.35 -6.33 11.72
C GLY A 110 -22.03 -7.63 11.00
N LYS A 111 -22.66 -8.72 11.44
CA LYS A 111 -22.77 -9.94 10.64
C LYS A 111 -24.13 -9.88 9.95
N PRO A 112 -24.19 -9.71 8.61
CA PRO A 112 -25.48 -9.80 7.94
C PRO A 112 -26.02 -11.22 8.11
N GLU A 113 -27.28 -11.35 8.53
CA GLU A 113 -27.98 -12.63 8.71
C GLU A 113 -28.27 -13.33 7.37
N VAL A 114 -28.02 -12.65 6.26
CA VAL A 114 -28.21 -13.17 4.92
C VAL A 114 -27.19 -14.27 4.60
N ARG A 115 -27.71 -15.43 4.19
CA ARG A 115 -26.90 -16.55 3.69
C ARG A 115 -26.17 -16.11 2.41
N ARG A 116 -24.83 -16.12 2.45
CA ARG A 116 -24.02 -15.80 1.27
C ARG A 116 -24.17 -16.92 0.23
N GLY A 117 -24.28 -16.53 -1.05
CA GLY A 117 -24.34 -17.47 -2.17
C GLY A 117 -23.11 -18.40 -2.24
N ARG A 118 -23.27 -19.54 -2.92
CA ARG A 118 -22.21 -20.52 -3.14
C ARG A 118 -21.17 -19.97 -4.13
N GLY A 119 -19.88 -20.15 -3.86
CA GLY A 119 -18.77 -19.70 -4.71
C GLY A 119 -17.70 -18.87 -3.98
N ARG A 120 -16.74 -18.34 -4.75
CA ARG A 120 -15.64 -17.51 -4.21
C ARG A 120 -16.18 -16.16 -3.72
N LYS A 121 -15.99 -15.88 -2.43
CA LYS A 121 -16.36 -14.60 -1.82
C LYS A 121 -15.45 -13.49 -2.34
N ARG A 122 -16.02 -12.30 -2.58
CA ARG A 122 -15.22 -11.09 -2.87
C ARG A 122 -14.36 -10.75 -1.65
N ALA A 123 -13.16 -10.25 -1.90
CA ALA A 123 -12.29 -9.75 -0.85
C ALA A 123 -13.02 -8.64 -0.09
N SER A 124 -12.89 -8.65 1.24
CA SER A 124 -13.46 -7.64 2.13
C SER A 124 -12.36 -6.80 2.76
N TRP A 125 -12.68 -5.55 3.06
CA TRP A 125 -11.77 -4.67 3.80
C TRP A 125 -11.27 -5.29 5.11
N MET A 126 -12.15 -5.92 5.89
CA MET A 126 -11.81 -6.63 7.14
C MET A 126 -11.03 -7.92 6.90
N GLN A 127 -11.31 -8.61 5.78
CA GLN A 127 -10.58 -9.82 5.42
C GLN A 127 -9.09 -9.53 5.21
N ASN A 128 -8.74 -8.40 4.58
CA ASN A 128 -7.34 -8.02 4.42
C ASN A 128 -6.59 -7.90 5.75
N LEU A 129 -7.19 -7.24 6.75
CA LEU A 129 -6.56 -7.07 8.06
C LEU A 129 -6.39 -8.42 8.77
N ARG A 130 -7.37 -9.31 8.63
CA ARG A 130 -7.28 -10.67 9.15
C ARG A 130 -6.13 -11.44 8.52
N GLU A 131 -6.06 -11.46 7.19
CA GLU A 131 -4.99 -12.14 6.45
C GLU A 131 -3.59 -11.60 6.83
N TRP A 132 -3.42 -10.29 7.02
CA TRP A 132 -2.09 -9.73 7.31
C TRP A 132 -1.63 -9.88 8.76
N TYR A 133 -2.55 -9.99 9.72
CA TYR A 133 -2.23 -9.90 11.15
C TYR A 133 -2.73 -11.09 11.98
N GLN A 134 -3.48 -12.05 11.42
CA GLN A 134 -3.87 -13.29 12.12
C GLN A 134 -2.93 -14.47 11.88
N GLU A 135 -2.10 -14.44 10.83
CA GLU A 135 -1.11 -15.49 10.53
C GLU A 135 0.20 -15.36 11.34
N SER A 136 0.25 -14.43 12.31
CA SER A 136 1.43 -14.15 13.15
C SER A 136 1.34 -14.71 14.58
N ASN A 137 0.60 -15.82 14.78
CA ASN A 137 0.52 -16.57 16.03
C ASN A 137 0.74 -18.06 15.78
#